data_AF-A0A9E3Q2A2-F1
#
_entry.id   AF-A0A9E3Q2A2-F1
#
_cell.length_a   1.000
_cell.length_b   1.000
_cell.length_c   1.000
_cell.angle_alpha   90.00
_cell.angle_beta   90.00
_cell.angle_gamma   90.00
#
_symmetry.space_group_name_H-M   'P 1'
#
loop_
_entity.id
_entity.type
_entity.pdbx_description
1 polymer ?
#
loop_
_entity_poly.entity_id
_entity_poly.type
_entity_poly.pdbx_seq_one_letter_code
_entity_poly.pdbx_strand_id
1 'polypeptide(L)'
;MGLWRRILRLGRALALALAPMGVALAVTGQATPMPDFRLEDINPGSPRAGTGVSPRDYVLGISVFYFASLGCDYCRTQYGHLDAVLREVTAARPGLRVSMVAVNHASDGTRPALGEAVNGAIPWLQDTAAVGAWARWGVEWRDLVVLDAFNRPVSRDNLTERDLGEPRRREILRDGLLALAEPVDSDGDGLPDVWEIYWSGGLGLAPDEDPDGDGFDNRTEWAMGTNPLDGGSRPQVSLTAERTGELGALPRVWVTFRRFGGRVPLRVETSQDWLNWAGMDVWAEEAAGYRDTYDGTGTVQVRFPLAGVGESPFGFVRVRAVRDGAVSW
;
A
#
# COMPACT_ATOMS: atom_id res chain seq x y z
N MET A 1 19.87 -57.99 43.05
CA MET A 1 18.68 -58.33 42.23
C MET A 1 18.24 -57.07 41.53
N GLY A 2 18.49 -56.99 40.21
CA GLY A 2 18.44 -55.75 39.43
C GLY A 2 17.07 -55.40 38.87
N LEU A 3 16.80 -54.09 38.80
CA LEU A 3 15.63 -53.51 38.14
C LEU A 3 15.66 -53.78 36.63
N TRP A 4 14.53 -54.24 36.09
CA TRP A 4 14.30 -54.39 34.66
C TRP A 4 13.36 -53.30 34.12
N ARG A 5 13.73 -52.83 32.92
CA ARG A 5 13.07 -51.85 32.05
C ARG A 5 11.68 -52.31 31.56
N ARG A 6 10.76 -51.38 31.25
CA ARG A 6 10.30 -51.08 29.87
C ARG A 6 9.21 -50.01 29.79
N ILE A 7 9.36 -49.22 28.73
CA ILE A 7 8.52 -48.17 28.15
C ILE A 7 7.17 -48.71 27.69
N LEU A 8 6.08 -47.97 27.89
CA LEU A 8 4.88 -47.99 27.04
C LEU A 8 4.02 -46.72 27.22
N ARG A 9 3.42 -46.33 26.11
CA ARG A 9 2.80 -45.04 25.75
C ARG A 9 1.45 -44.79 26.45
N LEU A 10 1.26 -43.60 26.99
CA LEU A 10 -0.04 -42.91 27.14
C LEU A 10 -0.14 -41.94 25.96
N GLY A 11 -1.20 -41.82 25.15
CA GLY A 11 -2.61 -42.05 25.43
C GLY A 11 -3.35 -40.72 25.28
N ARG A 12 -3.57 -40.30 24.02
CA ARG A 12 -4.48 -39.23 23.52
C ARG A 12 -4.77 -38.04 24.46
N ALA A 13 -4.09 -36.92 24.20
CA ALA A 13 -4.67 -35.58 24.39
C ALA A 13 -4.86 -34.95 23.00
N LEU A 14 -6.08 -34.44 22.75
CA LEU A 14 -6.44 -33.70 21.56
C LEU A 14 -5.56 -32.45 21.46
N ALA A 15 -4.54 -32.48 20.62
CA ALA A 15 -3.84 -31.28 20.18
C ALA A 15 -4.54 -30.80 18.91
N LEU A 16 -5.34 -29.74 19.07
CA LEU A 16 -5.82 -28.91 17.97
C LEU A 16 -4.57 -28.36 17.28
N ALA A 17 -4.19 -28.94 16.14
CA ALA A 17 -3.03 -28.52 15.38
C ALA A 17 -3.30 -27.14 14.77
N LEU A 18 -2.85 -26.09 15.47
CA LEU A 18 -2.39 -24.86 14.83
C LEU A 18 -1.18 -25.26 13.98
N ALA A 19 -1.43 -25.58 12.71
CA ALA A 19 -0.36 -25.60 11.72
C ALA A 19 0.07 -24.13 11.51
N PRO A 20 1.35 -23.77 11.70
CA PRO A 20 1.84 -22.50 11.21
C PRO A 20 1.71 -22.54 9.69
N MET A 21 1.06 -21.54 9.10
CA MET A 21 1.11 -21.32 7.66
C MET A 21 2.54 -20.91 7.30
N GLY A 22 3.44 -21.88 7.25
CA GLY A 22 4.63 -21.80 6.42
C GLY A 22 4.16 -21.92 4.99
N VAL A 23 4.00 -20.79 4.31
CA VAL A 23 3.86 -20.75 2.86
C VAL A 23 5.23 -21.13 2.31
N ALA A 24 5.47 -22.44 2.14
CA ALA A 24 6.41 -22.89 1.14
C ALA A 24 5.80 -22.51 -0.21
N LEU A 25 6.40 -21.54 -0.92
CA LEU A 25 6.14 -21.34 -2.33
C LEU A 25 6.54 -22.63 -3.06
N ALA A 26 5.57 -23.53 -3.23
CA ALA A 26 5.65 -24.51 -4.29
C ALA A 26 5.44 -23.77 -5.61
N VAL A 27 6.51 -23.63 -6.40
CA VAL A 27 6.42 -23.24 -7.80
C VAL A 27 5.73 -24.37 -8.56
N THR A 28 4.41 -24.40 -8.49
CA THR A 28 3.53 -25.19 -9.35
C THR A 28 2.33 -24.31 -9.73
N GLY A 29 2.38 -23.74 -10.93
CA GLY A 29 1.27 -22.98 -11.55
C GLY A 29 1.00 -21.62 -10.91
N GLN A 30 1.77 -20.59 -11.25
CA GLN A 30 1.43 -19.21 -10.88
C GLN A 30 0.03 -18.87 -11.44
N ALA A 31 -0.90 -18.45 -10.58
CA ALA A 31 -2.22 -18.04 -11.00
C ALA A 31 -2.12 -16.88 -12.02
N THR A 32 -2.95 -16.91 -13.06
CA THR A 32 -2.99 -15.84 -14.06
C THR A 32 -3.40 -14.52 -13.39
N PRO A 33 -2.73 -13.39 -13.66
CA PRO A 33 -3.18 -12.10 -13.18
C PRO A 33 -4.63 -11.81 -13.58
N MET A 34 -5.38 -11.19 -12.68
CA MET A 34 -6.77 -10.81 -12.93
C MET A 34 -6.83 -9.84 -14.12
N PRO A 35 -7.81 -9.97 -15.02
CA PRO A 35 -7.93 -9.06 -16.16
C PRO A 35 -8.08 -7.60 -15.72
N ASP A 36 -7.36 -6.69 -16.37
CA ASP A 36 -7.42 -5.28 -16.02
C ASP A 36 -8.76 -4.64 -16.42
N PHE A 37 -9.15 -3.53 -15.80
CA PHE A 37 -10.24 -2.64 -16.19
C PHE A 37 -9.98 -1.23 -15.66
N ARG A 38 -10.71 -0.22 -16.14
CA ARG A 38 -10.69 1.13 -15.56
C ARG A 38 -12.11 1.63 -15.35
N LEU A 39 -12.43 1.99 -14.11
CA LEU A 39 -13.75 2.46 -13.69
C LEU A 39 -13.61 3.71 -12.83
N GLU A 40 -14.59 4.61 -12.89
CA GLU A 40 -14.62 5.83 -12.08
C GLU A 40 -14.94 5.50 -10.63
N ASP A 41 -14.17 6.08 -9.71
CA ASP A 41 -14.48 6.10 -8.28
C ASP A 41 -15.56 7.14 -8.00
N ILE A 42 -16.74 6.65 -7.64
CA ILE A 42 -17.90 7.49 -7.34
C ILE A 42 -18.00 7.82 -5.84
N ASN A 43 -17.12 7.32 -4.98
CA ASN A 43 -17.15 7.62 -3.55
C ASN A 43 -16.54 9.03 -3.27
N PRO A 44 -17.34 10.04 -2.87
CA PRO A 44 -16.83 11.37 -2.58
C PRO A 44 -15.96 11.44 -1.31
N GLY A 45 -16.05 10.43 -0.44
CA GLY A 45 -15.20 10.31 0.75
C GLY A 45 -13.84 9.66 0.46
N SER A 46 -13.66 9.09 -0.74
CA SER A 46 -12.38 8.54 -1.14
C SER A 46 -11.42 9.64 -1.63
N PRO A 47 -10.12 9.56 -1.32
CA PRO A 47 -9.11 10.44 -1.90
C PRO A 47 -9.00 10.35 -3.44
N ARG A 48 -9.57 9.31 -4.05
CA ARG A 48 -9.62 9.08 -5.50
C ARG A 48 -10.93 9.48 -6.16
N ALA A 49 -11.83 10.17 -5.45
CA ALA A 49 -13.14 10.57 -5.95
C ALA A 49 -13.07 11.22 -7.35
N GLY A 50 -13.89 10.72 -8.28
CA GLY A 50 -13.99 11.18 -9.66
C GLY A 50 -12.84 10.75 -10.58
N THR A 51 -11.88 9.95 -10.09
CA THR A 51 -10.75 9.46 -10.89
C THR A 51 -11.00 8.04 -11.38
N GLY A 52 -10.35 7.66 -12.49
CA GLY A 52 -10.40 6.30 -13.02
C GLY A 52 -9.43 5.37 -12.29
N VAL A 53 -9.94 4.33 -11.65
CA VAL A 53 -9.18 3.33 -10.89
C VAL A 53 -9.06 2.03 -11.68
N SER A 54 -7.88 1.43 -11.65
CA SER A 54 -7.57 0.15 -12.28
C SER A 54 -6.91 -0.82 -11.28
N PRO A 55 -7.15 -2.15 -11.38
CA PRO A 55 -6.38 -3.15 -10.66
C PRO A 55 -4.86 -2.98 -10.76
N ARG A 56 -4.37 -2.47 -11.89
CA ARG A 56 -2.94 -2.20 -12.09
C ARG A 56 -2.40 -1.06 -11.25
N ASP A 57 -3.24 -0.16 -10.76
CA ASP A 57 -2.80 0.92 -9.87
C ASP A 57 -2.29 0.38 -8.52
N TYR A 58 -2.63 -0.88 -8.19
CA TYR A 58 -2.31 -1.53 -6.91
C TYR A 58 -1.26 -2.65 -7.02
N VAL A 59 -0.61 -2.83 -8.17
CA VAL A 59 0.55 -3.75 -8.27
C VAL A 59 1.64 -3.34 -7.30
N LEU A 60 2.55 -4.27 -7.00
CA LEU A 60 3.62 -4.14 -5.99
C LEU A 60 3.08 -3.99 -4.55
N GLY A 61 1.80 -4.33 -4.33
CA GLY A 61 1.12 -4.29 -3.05
C GLY A 61 -0.09 -5.23 -3.03
N ILE A 62 -0.65 -5.48 -1.86
CA ILE A 62 -1.86 -6.31 -1.73
C ILE A 62 -3.09 -5.46 -2.01
N SER A 63 -3.99 -5.97 -2.83
CA SER A 63 -5.28 -5.31 -3.10
C SER A 63 -6.45 -6.23 -2.82
N VAL A 64 -7.55 -5.64 -2.34
CA VAL A 64 -8.79 -6.36 -2.06
C VAL A 64 -9.92 -5.72 -2.85
N PHE A 65 -10.60 -6.51 -3.67
CA PHE A 65 -11.74 -6.07 -4.47
C PHE A 65 -13.04 -6.65 -3.92
N TYR A 66 -13.96 -5.78 -3.53
CA TYR A 66 -15.26 -6.12 -2.99
C TYR A 66 -16.37 -5.83 -4.01
N PHE A 67 -17.02 -6.85 -4.54
CA PHE A 67 -18.06 -6.73 -5.55
C PHE A 67 -19.44 -6.71 -4.91
N ALA A 68 -20.11 -5.56 -4.90
CA ALA A 68 -21.36 -5.40 -4.15
C ALA A 68 -22.28 -4.31 -4.73
N SER A 69 -23.48 -4.14 -4.18
CA SER A 69 -24.41 -3.07 -4.59
C SER A 69 -24.45 -1.98 -3.52
N LEU A 70 -24.41 -0.72 -3.96
CA LEU A 70 -24.71 0.43 -3.10
C LEU A 70 -26.15 0.44 -2.60
N GLY A 71 -27.09 -0.16 -3.34
CA GLY A 71 -28.50 -0.25 -2.97
C GLY A 71 -28.79 -1.30 -1.88
N CYS A 72 -27.77 -2.00 -1.40
CA CYS A 72 -27.89 -3.13 -0.47
C CYS A 72 -27.37 -2.73 0.92
N ASP A 73 -28.26 -2.67 1.92
CA ASP A 73 -27.91 -2.28 3.30
C ASP A 73 -26.82 -3.18 3.89
N TYR A 74 -26.99 -4.49 3.75
CA TYR A 74 -25.98 -5.47 4.16
C TYR A 74 -24.62 -5.16 3.54
N CYS A 75 -24.60 -4.83 2.26
CA CYS A 75 -23.40 -4.60 1.49
C CYS A 75 -22.65 -3.34 1.97
N ARG A 76 -23.40 -2.29 2.33
CA ARG A 76 -22.87 -1.06 2.93
C ARG A 76 -22.34 -1.30 4.35
N THR A 77 -22.99 -2.15 5.14
CA THR A 77 -22.47 -2.59 6.44
C THR A 77 -21.14 -3.34 6.29
N GLN A 78 -21.05 -4.29 5.36
CA GLN A 78 -19.78 -5.00 5.07
C GLN A 78 -18.68 -4.04 4.62
N TYR A 79 -19.01 -3.05 3.78
CA TYR A 79 -18.06 -2.00 3.39
C TYR A 79 -17.52 -1.24 4.61
N GLY A 80 -18.39 -0.85 5.56
CA GLY A 80 -17.94 -0.18 6.79
C GLY A 80 -16.98 -1.05 7.63
N HIS A 81 -17.17 -2.37 7.62
CA HIS A 81 -16.22 -3.29 8.24
C HIS A 81 -14.89 -3.38 7.48
N LEU A 82 -14.90 -3.36 6.15
CA LEU A 82 -13.69 -3.31 5.34
C LEU A 82 -12.90 -2.02 5.58
N ASP A 83 -13.58 -0.87 5.63
CA ASP A 83 -12.94 0.42 5.96
C ASP A 83 -12.28 0.38 7.34
N ALA A 84 -12.95 -0.21 8.33
CA ALA A 84 -12.37 -0.41 9.65
C ALA A 84 -11.13 -1.33 9.63
N VAL A 85 -11.19 -2.45 8.90
CA VAL A 85 -10.04 -3.35 8.74
C VAL A 85 -8.87 -2.65 8.06
N LEU A 86 -9.12 -1.87 7.00
CA LEU A 86 -8.08 -1.10 6.32
C LEU A 86 -7.39 -0.14 7.28
N ARG A 87 -8.15 0.61 8.08
CA ARG A 87 -7.57 1.50 9.10
C ARG A 87 -6.77 0.75 10.15
N GLU A 88 -7.23 -0.43 10.58
CA GLU A 88 -6.49 -1.28 11.53
C GLU A 88 -5.17 -1.78 10.94
N VAL A 89 -5.16 -2.22 9.68
CA VAL A 89 -3.94 -2.64 8.96
C VAL A 89 -2.96 -1.47 8.85
N THR A 90 -3.41 -0.32 8.37
CA THR A 90 -2.58 0.87 8.21
C THR A 90 -2.02 1.35 9.55
N ALA A 91 -2.81 1.32 10.62
CA ALA A 91 -2.35 1.71 11.96
C ALA A 91 -1.38 0.69 12.57
N ALA A 92 -1.58 -0.60 12.32
CA ALA A 92 -0.73 -1.66 12.87
C ALA A 92 0.66 -1.67 12.21
N ARG A 93 0.72 -1.46 10.90
CA ARG A 93 1.97 -1.43 10.13
C ARG A 93 1.95 -0.32 9.09
N PRO A 94 2.24 0.91 9.51
CA PRO A 94 2.35 2.03 8.60
C PRO A 94 3.40 1.76 7.51
N GLY A 95 3.06 2.03 6.26
CA GLY A 95 3.92 1.77 5.10
C GLY A 95 3.75 0.41 4.42
N LEU A 96 2.93 -0.52 4.96
CA LEU A 96 2.51 -1.68 4.17
C LEU A 96 1.55 -1.26 3.07
N ARG A 97 1.78 -1.78 1.86
CA ARG A 97 0.95 -1.47 0.70
C ARG A 97 -0.25 -2.41 0.66
N VAL A 98 -1.27 -2.10 1.45
CA VAL A 98 -2.58 -2.74 1.40
C VAL A 98 -3.61 -1.73 0.93
N SER A 99 -4.38 -2.10 -0.09
CA SER A 99 -5.46 -1.27 -0.62
C SER A 99 -6.74 -2.07 -0.74
N MET A 100 -7.87 -1.40 -0.60
CA MET A 100 -9.18 -2.01 -0.83
C MET A 100 -9.96 -1.16 -1.83
N VAL A 101 -10.82 -1.80 -2.61
CA VAL A 101 -11.66 -1.18 -3.63
C VAL A 101 -13.01 -1.90 -3.61
N ALA A 102 -14.09 -1.15 -3.59
CA ALA A 102 -15.43 -1.69 -3.84
C ALA A 102 -15.81 -1.47 -5.31
N VAL A 103 -16.59 -2.38 -5.90
CA VAL A 103 -17.05 -2.30 -7.28
C VAL A 103 -18.55 -2.56 -7.33
N ASN A 104 -19.30 -1.53 -7.73
CA ASN A 104 -20.75 -1.60 -7.96
C ASN A 104 -21.08 -2.49 -9.16
N HIS A 105 -22.24 -3.13 -9.21
CA HIS A 105 -22.67 -3.81 -10.43
C HIS A 105 -23.11 -2.80 -11.50
N ALA A 106 -22.94 -3.14 -12.78
CA ALA A 106 -23.30 -2.25 -13.88
C ALA A 106 -24.80 -1.88 -13.92
N SER A 107 -25.66 -2.74 -13.38
CA SER A 107 -27.12 -2.51 -13.30
C SER A 107 -27.55 -1.56 -12.19
N ASP A 108 -26.67 -1.24 -11.24
CA ASP A 108 -27.02 -0.36 -10.12
C ASP A 108 -27.17 1.11 -10.56
N GLY A 109 -26.68 1.46 -11.75
CA GLY A 109 -26.78 2.80 -12.37
C GLY A 109 -25.92 3.88 -11.69
N THR A 110 -25.78 5.06 -12.30
CA THR A 110 -25.10 6.23 -11.72
C THR A 110 -25.96 6.91 -10.64
N ARG A 111 -26.48 6.16 -9.67
CA ARG A 111 -27.41 6.70 -8.67
C ARG A 111 -26.73 7.77 -7.82
N PRO A 112 -27.13 9.06 -7.87
CA PRO A 112 -26.56 10.06 -6.99
C PRO A 112 -27.38 10.15 -5.70
N ALA A 113 -26.73 9.77 -4.59
CA ALA A 113 -26.79 10.40 -3.27
C ALA A 113 -25.66 9.83 -2.39
N LEU A 114 -24.43 9.77 -2.93
CA LEU A 114 -23.30 9.08 -2.28
C LEU A 114 -22.80 9.77 -1.01
N GLY A 115 -23.13 11.05 -0.81
CA GLY A 115 -22.73 11.79 0.39
C GLY A 115 -23.26 11.23 1.72
N GLU A 116 -24.33 10.41 1.70
CA GLU A 116 -24.90 9.81 2.92
C GLU A 116 -24.81 8.28 2.96
N ALA A 117 -24.68 7.60 1.81
CA ALA A 117 -24.78 6.14 1.74
C ALA A 117 -23.48 5.40 2.09
N VAL A 118 -22.32 6.01 1.84
CA VAL A 118 -20.99 5.40 2.05
C VAL A 118 -20.11 6.41 2.78
N ASN A 119 -19.69 6.08 4.00
CA ASN A 119 -18.74 6.87 4.77
C ASN A 119 -17.47 6.03 4.96
N GLY A 120 -16.40 6.39 4.27
CA GLY A 120 -15.13 5.67 4.30
C GLY A 120 -14.20 6.07 3.16
N ALA A 121 -12.91 5.73 3.28
CA ALA A 121 -11.86 6.14 2.34
C ALA A 121 -11.69 5.19 1.15
N ILE A 122 -12.27 3.98 1.22
CA ILE A 122 -12.18 2.96 0.18
C ILE A 122 -12.85 3.47 -1.12
N PRO A 123 -12.16 3.47 -2.28
CA PRO A 123 -12.78 3.77 -3.57
C PRO A 123 -14.00 2.88 -3.81
N TRP A 124 -15.09 3.45 -4.31
CA TRP A 124 -16.26 2.70 -4.76
C TRP A 124 -16.44 2.93 -6.25
N LEU A 125 -16.13 1.94 -7.07
CA LEU A 125 -16.12 2.06 -8.52
C LEU A 125 -17.50 1.76 -9.10
N GLN A 126 -17.92 2.52 -10.11
CA GLN A 126 -19.15 2.22 -10.85
C GLN A 126 -18.84 1.39 -12.10
N ASP A 127 -19.19 0.10 -12.10
CA ASP A 127 -19.09 -0.72 -13.32
C ASP A 127 -20.08 -0.25 -14.40
N THR A 128 -19.78 -0.57 -15.66
CA THR A 128 -20.60 -0.23 -16.82
C THR A 128 -20.76 -1.44 -17.73
N ALA A 129 -21.82 -1.49 -18.53
CA ALA A 129 -22.00 -2.58 -19.49
C ALA A 129 -20.85 -2.70 -20.52
N ALA A 130 -20.16 -1.58 -20.80
CA ALA A 130 -19.03 -1.55 -21.72
C ALA A 130 -17.76 -2.17 -21.11
N VAL A 131 -17.54 -1.98 -19.81
CA VAL A 131 -16.36 -2.53 -19.10
C VAL A 131 -16.65 -3.95 -18.62
N GLY A 132 -17.80 -4.17 -17.99
CA GLY A 132 -18.27 -5.47 -17.53
C GLY A 132 -17.30 -6.12 -16.56
N ALA A 133 -16.81 -5.38 -15.56
CA ALA A 133 -15.80 -5.84 -14.62
C ALA A 133 -16.22 -7.14 -13.91
N TRP A 134 -17.49 -7.25 -13.53
CA TRP A 134 -18.01 -8.44 -12.84
C TRP A 134 -17.93 -9.70 -13.70
N ALA A 135 -18.44 -9.62 -14.93
CA ALA A 135 -18.40 -10.73 -15.88
C ALA A 135 -16.94 -11.08 -16.27
N ARG A 136 -16.10 -10.06 -16.43
CA ARG A 136 -14.67 -10.21 -16.73
C ARG A 136 -13.93 -10.99 -15.64
N TRP A 137 -14.30 -10.80 -14.38
CA TRP A 137 -13.67 -11.48 -13.24
C TRP A 137 -14.41 -12.76 -12.81
N GLY A 138 -15.58 -13.03 -13.38
CA GLY A 138 -16.40 -14.19 -13.00
C GLY A 138 -16.82 -14.17 -11.52
N VAL A 139 -17.03 -12.96 -10.99
CA VAL A 139 -17.42 -12.72 -9.59
C VAL A 139 -18.94 -12.66 -9.44
N GLU A 140 -19.38 -12.95 -8.23
CA GLU A 140 -20.76 -12.96 -7.79
C GLU A 140 -21.01 -11.88 -6.73
N TRP A 141 -22.27 -11.71 -6.35
CA TRP A 141 -22.68 -10.76 -5.34
C TRP A 141 -21.96 -11.00 -4.02
N ARG A 142 -21.28 -9.94 -3.53
CA ARG A 142 -20.54 -9.87 -2.26
C ARG A 142 -19.26 -10.69 -2.25
N ASP A 143 -18.69 -10.95 -3.40
CA ASP A 143 -17.36 -11.52 -3.45
C ASP A 143 -16.32 -10.50 -2.99
N LEU A 144 -15.39 -11.00 -2.20
CA LEU A 144 -14.17 -10.35 -1.76
C LEU A 144 -12.99 -11.11 -2.36
N VAL A 145 -12.29 -10.47 -3.29
CA VAL A 145 -11.14 -11.05 -3.99
C VAL A 145 -9.87 -10.40 -3.47
N VAL A 146 -8.99 -11.18 -2.86
CA VAL A 146 -7.67 -10.72 -2.40
C VAL A 146 -6.64 -11.04 -3.49
N LEU A 147 -5.88 -10.03 -3.90
CA LEU A 147 -4.86 -10.13 -4.93
C LEU A 147 -3.48 -9.88 -4.33
N ASP A 148 -2.50 -10.62 -4.84
CA ASP A 148 -1.09 -10.38 -4.54
C ASP A 148 -0.55 -9.16 -5.28
N ALA A 149 0.73 -8.87 -5.03
CA ALA A 149 1.44 -7.76 -5.63
C ALA A 149 1.67 -7.86 -7.14
N PHE A 150 1.38 -9.01 -7.76
CA PHE A 150 1.39 -9.20 -9.21
C PHE A 150 -0.02 -9.21 -9.79
N ASN A 151 -1.03 -8.74 -9.04
CA ASN A 151 -2.44 -8.73 -9.42
C ASN A 151 -2.99 -10.15 -9.67
N ARG A 152 -2.49 -11.16 -8.95
CA ARG A 152 -2.94 -12.56 -9.05
C ARG A 152 -3.85 -12.92 -7.87
N PRO A 153 -4.91 -13.72 -8.08
CA PRO A 153 -5.83 -14.07 -7.00
C PRO A 153 -5.17 -14.97 -5.96
N VAL A 154 -5.19 -14.51 -4.70
CA VAL A 154 -4.78 -15.27 -3.51
C VAL A 154 -5.99 -15.99 -2.91
N SER A 155 -7.11 -15.29 -2.78
CA SER A 155 -8.36 -15.87 -2.29
C SER A 155 -9.58 -15.16 -2.90
N ARG A 156 -10.70 -15.89 -2.92
CA ARG A 156 -12.03 -15.39 -3.23
C ARG A 156 -12.99 -15.92 -2.17
N ASP A 157 -13.61 -15.00 -1.46
CA ASP A 157 -14.56 -15.28 -0.39
C ASP A 157 -15.90 -14.62 -0.71
N ASN A 158 -17.02 -15.23 -0.32
CA ASN A 158 -18.32 -14.57 -0.43
C ASN A 158 -18.79 -14.10 0.95
N LEU A 159 -19.03 -12.81 1.12
CA LEU A 159 -19.39 -12.25 2.43
C LEU A 159 -20.79 -12.66 2.88
N THR A 160 -21.65 -13.19 2.00
CA THR A 160 -22.91 -13.82 2.43
C THR A 160 -22.65 -15.00 3.38
N GLU A 161 -21.54 -15.71 3.19
CA GLU A 161 -21.12 -16.85 4.03
C GLU A 161 -20.09 -16.45 5.09
N ARG A 162 -19.32 -15.39 4.83
CA ARG A 162 -18.21 -14.91 5.68
C ARG A 162 -18.46 -13.48 6.14
N ASP A 163 -19.53 -13.30 6.89
CA ASP A 163 -19.98 -12.00 7.38
C ASP A 163 -18.91 -11.30 8.26
N LEU A 164 -18.48 -10.10 7.85
CA LEU A 164 -17.51 -9.29 8.61
C LEU A 164 -18.12 -8.59 9.83
N GLY A 165 -19.43 -8.68 10.03
CA GLY A 165 -20.07 -8.36 11.31
C GLY A 165 -19.52 -9.22 12.45
N GLU A 166 -19.09 -10.44 12.16
CA GLU A 166 -18.37 -11.29 13.10
C GLU A 166 -16.95 -10.73 13.36
N PRO A 167 -16.60 -10.37 14.62
CA PRO A 167 -15.27 -9.84 14.93
C PRO A 167 -14.13 -10.77 14.51
N ARG A 168 -14.33 -12.08 14.66
CA ARG A 168 -13.33 -13.09 14.29
C ARG A 168 -13.01 -13.09 12.79
N ARG A 169 -14.00 -12.78 11.93
CA ARG A 169 -13.80 -12.72 10.48
C ARG A 169 -12.96 -11.51 10.10
N ARG A 170 -13.20 -10.37 10.75
CA ARG A 170 -12.37 -9.15 10.60
C ARG A 170 -10.93 -9.38 11.04
N GLU A 171 -10.73 -10.05 12.18
CA GLU A 171 -9.37 -10.41 12.66
C GLU A 171 -8.63 -11.29 11.64
N ILE A 172 -9.27 -12.33 11.12
CA ILE A 172 -8.66 -13.23 10.14
C ILE A 172 -8.28 -12.47 8.87
N LEU A 173 -9.17 -11.62 8.36
CA LEU A 173 -8.88 -10.80 7.18
C LEU A 173 -7.71 -9.85 7.44
N ARG A 174 -7.73 -9.11 8.56
CA ARG A 174 -6.66 -8.18 8.94
C ARG A 174 -5.31 -8.89 9.04
N ASP A 175 -5.24 -9.98 9.81
CA ASP A 175 -3.98 -10.69 10.07
C ASP A 175 -3.46 -11.35 8.78
N GLY A 176 -4.36 -11.86 7.92
CA GLY A 176 -4.00 -12.37 6.60
C GLY A 176 -3.41 -11.29 5.69
N LEU A 177 -4.01 -10.09 5.66
CA LEU A 177 -3.50 -8.98 4.87
C LEU A 177 -2.14 -8.49 5.37
N LEU A 178 -1.94 -8.41 6.68
CA LEU A 178 -0.64 -8.06 7.28
C LEU A 178 0.43 -9.07 6.89
N ALA A 179 0.13 -10.37 6.97
CA ALA A 179 1.07 -11.42 6.60
C ALA A 179 1.40 -11.42 5.10
N LEU A 180 0.41 -11.19 4.23
CA LEU A 180 0.60 -11.16 2.78
C LEU A 180 1.36 -9.93 2.30
N ALA A 181 1.19 -8.78 2.97
CA ALA A 181 1.80 -7.53 2.56
C ALA A 181 3.22 -7.33 3.09
N GLU A 182 3.69 -8.21 3.98
CA GLU A 182 5.03 -8.14 4.52
C GLU A 182 6.05 -8.36 3.39
N PRO A 183 6.94 -7.38 3.11
CA PRO A 183 7.89 -7.54 2.02
C PRO A 183 8.95 -8.58 2.38
N VAL A 184 9.35 -9.36 1.39
CA VAL A 184 10.42 -10.34 1.47
C VAL A 184 11.63 -9.77 0.74
N ASP A 185 12.81 -9.92 1.33
CA ASP A 185 14.13 -9.64 0.74
C ASP A 185 14.98 -10.90 0.95
N SER A 186 15.07 -11.73 -0.09
CA SER A 186 15.67 -13.06 -0.03
C SER A 186 17.19 -13.02 -0.20
N ASP A 187 17.75 -12.00 -0.85
CA ASP A 187 19.19 -11.87 -1.07
C ASP A 187 19.87 -10.87 -0.10
N GLY A 188 19.08 -10.13 0.66
CA GLY A 188 19.48 -9.31 1.79
C GLY A 188 20.12 -7.98 1.39
N ASP A 189 19.84 -7.47 0.19
CA ASP A 189 20.48 -6.27 -0.34
C ASP A 189 19.76 -4.95 0.04
N GLY A 190 18.57 -5.06 0.61
CA GLY A 190 17.74 -3.93 1.00
C GLY A 190 16.65 -3.55 -0.02
N LEU A 191 16.45 -4.34 -1.07
CA LEU A 191 15.32 -4.25 -2.00
C LEU A 191 14.35 -5.41 -1.75
N PRO A 192 13.04 -5.21 -1.92
CA PRO A 192 12.10 -6.30 -1.80
C PRO A 192 11.99 -7.12 -3.09
N ASP A 193 12.01 -8.44 -2.95
CA ASP A 193 11.90 -9.45 -4.01
C ASP A 193 10.79 -9.13 -5.01
N VAL A 194 9.64 -8.72 -4.49
CA VAL A 194 8.47 -8.43 -5.33
C VAL A 194 8.74 -7.30 -6.33
N TRP A 195 9.47 -6.27 -5.91
CA TRP A 195 9.80 -5.14 -6.77
C TRP A 195 10.83 -5.53 -7.81
N GLU A 196 11.87 -6.24 -7.39
CA GLU A 196 12.91 -6.70 -8.31
C GLU A 196 12.35 -7.69 -9.35
N ILE A 197 11.54 -8.66 -8.93
CA ILE A 197 10.92 -9.64 -9.82
C ILE A 197 9.96 -8.95 -10.79
N TYR A 198 9.23 -7.92 -10.33
CA TYR A 198 8.29 -7.20 -11.18
C TYR A 198 9.00 -6.47 -12.34
N TRP A 199 10.15 -5.84 -12.07
CA TRP A 199 10.87 -5.06 -13.09
C TRP A 199 11.89 -5.88 -13.87
N SER A 200 12.71 -6.68 -13.18
CA SER A 200 13.84 -7.42 -13.78
C SER A 200 13.55 -8.90 -14.06
N GLY A 201 12.50 -9.46 -13.46
CA GLY A 201 12.20 -10.90 -13.54
C GLY A 201 13.07 -11.78 -12.63
N GLY A 202 13.90 -11.18 -11.76
CA GLY A 202 14.77 -11.87 -10.79
C GLY A 202 15.10 -11.00 -9.58
N LEU A 203 16.08 -11.44 -8.78
CA LEU A 203 16.63 -10.75 -7.60
C LEU A 203 18.05 -10.26 -7.91
N GLY A 204 18.17 -9.45 -8.95
CA GLY A 204 19.46 -9.11 -9.55
C GLY A 204 19.70 -7.62 -9.65
N LEU A 205 18.81 -6.80 -9.10
CA LEU A 205 18.96 -5.34 -9.16
C LEU A 205 19.79 -4.92 -7.97
N ALA A 206 21.04 -4.50 -8.17
CA ALA A 206 21.82 -4.01 -7.05
C ALA A 206 21.29 -2.62 -6.61
N PRO A 207 21.17 -2.33 -5.30
CA PRO A 207 20.44 -1.14 -4.84
C PRO A 207 21.10 0.19 -5.19
N ASP A 208 22.41 0.19 -5.42
CA ASP A 208 23.26 1.34 -5.75
C ASP A 208 23.59 1.45 -7.25
N GLU A 209 22.97 0.61 -8.08
CA GLU A 209 23.06 0.70 -9.54
C GLU A 209 21.95 1.59 -10.12
N ASP A 210 22.23 2.13 -11.31
CA ASP A 210 21.35 2.94 -12.15
C ASP A 210 21.33 2.29 -13.56
N PRO A 211 20.45 1.28 -13.77
CA PRO A 211 20.46 0.49 -15.00
C PRO A 211 20.01 1.26 -16.25
N ASP A 212 19.16 2.28 -16.08
CA ASP A 212 18.61 3.05 -17.20
C ASP A 212 19.34 4.39 -17.47
N GLY A 213 20.25 4.78 -16.59
CA GLY A 213 21.16 5.91 -16.75
C GLY A 213 20.50 7.26 -16.52
N ASP A 214 19.42 7.32 -15.76
CA ASP A 214 18.69 8.56 -15.47
C ASP A 214 19.22 9.35 -14.27
N GLY A 215 20.19 8.77 -13.54
CA GLY A 215 20.88 9.35 -12.40
C GLY A 215 20.29 9.00 -11.05
N PHE A 216 19.28 8.11 -10.98
CA PHE A 216 18.71 7.60 -9.74
C PHE A 216 19.06 6.12 -9.55
N ASP A 217 19.43 5.75 -8.32
CA ASP A 217 19.73 4.36 -8.00
C ASP A 217 18.45 3.56 -7.71
N ASN A 218 18.51 2.23 -7.91
CA ASN A 218 17.40 1.30 -7.67
C ASN A 218 16.75 1.50 -6.29
N ARG A 219 17.53 1.83 -5.25
CA ARG A 219 17.03 2.13 -3.91
C ARG A 219 16.15 3.37 -3.87
N THR A 220 16.58 4.47 -4.50
CA THR A 220 15.82 5.71 -4.59
C THR A 220 14.55 5.49 -5.39
N GLU A 221 14.66 4.73 -6.48
CA GLU A 221 13.53 4.40 -7.33
C GLU A 221 12.50 3.53 -6.65
N TRP A 222 12.92 2.49 -5.92
CA TRP A 222 12.02 1.73 -5.05
C TRP A 222 11.36 2.63 -4.00
N ALA A 223 12.13 3.50 -3.34
CA ALA A 223 11.61 4.40 -2.31
C ALA A 223 10.55 5.37 -2.87
N MET A 224 10.69 5.81 -4.12
CA MET A 224 9.79 6.76 -4.78
C MET A 224 8.83 6.13 -5.81
N GLY A 225 8.88 4.81 -5.98
CA GLY A 225 7.94 4.04 -6.81
C GLY A 225 8.14 4.17 -8.31
N THR A 226 9.35 4.45 -8.78
CA THR A 226 9.66 4.54 -10.21
C THR A 226 10.08 3.21 -10.82
N ASN A 227 10.35 3.24 -12.13
CA ASN A 227 10.69 2.05 -12.91
C ASN A 227 12.19 2.10 -13.20
N PRO A 228 12.99 1.17 -12.65
CA PRO A 228 14.45 1.19 -12.75
C PRO A 228 15.03 0.87 -14.12
N LEU A 229 14.14 0.58 -15.08
CA LEU A 229 14.49 0.20 -16.44
C LEU A 229 13.91 1.19 -17.46
N ASP A 230 13.40 2.34 -17.03
CA ASP A 230 12.82 3.37 -17.88
C ASP A 230 13.24 4.75 -17.39
N GLY A 231 14.29 5.30 -18.00
CA GLY A 231 14.82 6.61 -17.60
C GLY A 231 13.89 7.80 -17.90
N GLY A 232 12.67 7.58 -18.39
CA GLY A 232 11.57 8.56 -18.38
C GLY A 232 10.73 8.54 -17.10
N SER A 233 10.78 7.45 -16.33
CA SER A 233 10.09 7.23 -15.06
C SER A 233 10.95 7.73 -13.91
N ARG A 234 10.91 9.04 -13.65
CA ARG A 234 11.83 9.67 -12.69
C ARG A 234 11.19 9.99 -11.36
N PRO A 235 11.94 9.86 -10.24
CA PRO A 235 11.56 10.44 -8.97
C PRO A 235 11.19 11.92 -9.10
N GLN A 236 9.99 12.30 -8.61
CA GLN A 236 9.51 13.68 -8.66
C GLN A 236 9.31 14.26 -7.26
N VAL A 237 9.73 15.51 -7.11
CA VAL A 237 9.55 16.31 -5.90
C VAL A 237 8.94 17.66 -6.30
N SER A 238 7.86 18.07 -5.64
CA SER A 238 7.27 19.40 -5.82
C SER A 238 7.31 20.20 -4.52
N LEU A 239 7.52 21.51 -4.65
CA LEU A 239 7.65 22.44 -3.53
C LEU A 239 6.51 23.46 -3.59
N THR A 240 5.75 23.59 -2.50
CA THR A 240 4.75 24.66 -2.34
C THR A 240 5.07 25.50 -1.12
N ALA A 241 5.31 26.79 -1.31
CA ALA A 241 5.55 27.71 -0.21
C ALA A 241 4.22 28.14 0.46
N GLU A 242 4.21 28.13 1.79
CA GLU A 242 3.12 28.61 2.64
C GLU A 242 3.62 29.84 3.40
N ARG A 243 2.99 31.00 3.16
CA ARG A 243 3.23 32.19 3.99
C ARG A 243 2.33 32.12 5.21
N THR A 244 2.94 32.11 6.39
CA THR A 244 2.22 32.34 7.64
C THR A 244 1.83 33.82 7.71
N GLY A 245 0.56 34.11 8.02
CA GLY A 245 0.05 35.49 8.16
C GLY A 245 0.62 36.25 9.37
N GLU A 246 1.48 35.62 10.15
CA GLU A 246 2.15 36.21 11.32
C GLU A 246 3.40 37.00 10.89
N LEU A 247 3.46 38.27 11.31
CA LEU A 247 4.59 39.15 11.09
C LEU A 247 5.84 38.56 11.78
N GLY A 248 6.89 38.26 11.01
CA GLY A 248 8.15 37.70 11.54
C GLY A 248 8.23 36.17 11.60
N ALA A 249 7.17 35.45 11.22
CA ALA A 249 7.23 34.00 11.10
C ALA A 249 7.96 33.59 9.79
N LEU A 250 8.85 32.59 9.90
CA LEU A 250 9.55 32.02 8.75
C LEU A 250 8.56 31.35 7.78
N PRO A 251 8.72 31.50 6.46
CA PRO A 251 7.91 30.77 5.50
C PRO A 251 8.11 29.27 5.67
N ARG A 252 7.03 28.54 5.46
CA ARG A 252 7.03 27.07 5.47
C ARG A 252 7.00 26.58 4.03
N VAL A 253 7.57 25.41 3.79
CA VAL A 253 7.46 24.74 2.49
C VAL A 253 6.87 23.36 2.70
N TRP A 254 5.93 23.02 1.83
CA TRP A 254 5.45 21.68 1.61
C TRP A 254 6.31 21.03 0.54
N VAL A 255 7.00 19.95 0.90
CA VAL A 255 7.64 19.02 -0.04
C VAL A 255 6.68 17.89 -0.28
N THR A 256 6.25 17.73 -1.52
CA THR A 256 5.39 16.62 -1.95
C THR A 256 6.20 15.69 -2.84
N PHE A 257 6.19 14.41 -2.51
CA PHE A 257 6.90 13.37 -3.25
C PHE A 257 6.18 12.04 -3.06
N ARG A 258 6.50 11.06 -3.89
CA ARG A 258 5.98 9.71 -3.74
C ARG A 258 6.83 8.92 -2.75
N ARG A 259 6.16 8.22 -1.83
CA ARG A 259 6.72 7.28 -0.87
C ARG A 259 6.09 5.91 -1.11
N PHE A 260 6.86 5.05 -1.76
CA PHE A 260 6.41 3.74 -2.20
C PHE A 260 7.02 2.62 -1.38
N GLY A 261 8.36 2.60 -1.26
CA GLY A 261 9.09 1.66 -0.42
C GLY A 261 9.01 2.01 1.06
N GLY A 262 7.90 1.67 1.72
CA GLY A 262 7.58 2.07 3.10
C GLY A 262 8.60 1.73 4.20
N ARG A 263 9.64 0.93 3.91
CA ARG A 263 10.77 0.65 4.80
C ARG A 263 12.07 1.37 4.43
N VAL A 264 12.19 1.97 3.25
CA VAL A 264 13.35 2.80 2.90
C VAL A 264 13.21 4.16 3.57
N PRO A 265 14.10 4.54 4.49
CA PRO A 265 14.02 5.84 5.13
C PRO A 265 14.29 6.93 4.09
N LEU A 266 13.39 7.91 4.03
CA LEU A 266 13.56 9.11 3.22
C LEU A 266 13.89 10.29 4.14
N ARG A 267 14.95 11.02 3.80
CA ARG A 267 15.38 12.21 4.52
C ARG A 267 15.13 13.43 3.67
N VAL A 268 14.39 14.40 4.21
CA VAL A 268 14.27 15.71 3.60
C VAL A 268 15.41 16.56 4.14
N GLU A 269 16.27 17.01 3.25
CA GLU A 269 17.46 17.78 3.59
C GLU A 269 17.37 19.17 2.97
N THR A 270 17.87 20.15 3.72
CA THR A 270 17.96 21.53 3.26
C THR A 270 19.41 21.99 3.28
N SER A 271 19.75 22.87 2.35
CA SER A 271 21.08 23.46 2.26
C SER A 271 20.97 24.93 1.89
N GLN A 272 21.89 25.76 2.38
CA GLN A 272 21.96 27.17 2.00
C GLN A 272 22.94 27.41 0.85
N ASP A 273 23.85 26.48 0.61
CA ASP A 273 25.04 26.67 -0.23
C ASP A 273 25.33 25.48 -1.17
N TRP A 274 24.42 24.50 -1.25
CA TRP A 274 24.57 23.19 -1.93
C TRP A 274 25.64 22.25 -1.39
N LEU A 275 26.55 22.72 -0.53
CA LEU A 275 27.70 21.97 -0.05
C LEU A 275 27.41 21.37 1.32
N ASN A 276 26.78 22.15 2.19
CA ASN A 276 26.48 21.79 3.56
C ASN A 276 24.98 21.47 3.66
N TRP A 277 24.67 20.21 3.91
CA TRP A 277 23.30 19.73 4.03
C TRP A 277 22.98 19.47 5.50
N ALA A 278 21.93 20.11 5.99
CA ALA A 278 21.30 19.78 7.26
C ALA A 278 19.99 19.04 6.95
N GLY A 279 19.87 17.83 7.48
CA GLY A 279 18.70 16.98 7.27
C GLY A 279 17.84 16.87 8.51
N MET A 280 16.53 16.85 8.32
CA MET A 280 15.62 16.31 9.31
C MET A 280 15.31 14.88 8.88
N ASP A 281 15.58 13.90 9.75
CA ASP A 281 15.14 12.54 9.50
C ASP A 281 13.62 12.55 9.50
N VAL A 282 13.04 12.31 8.34
CA VAL A 282 11.60 12.17 8.22
C VAL A 282 11.30 10.69 8.35
N TRP A 283 11.39 10.20 9.58
CA TRP A 283 10.70 8.97 9.96
C TRP A 283 9.23 9.24 9.66
N ALA A 284 8.69 8.53 8.69
CA ALA A 284 7.61 9.01 7.83
C ALA A 284 6.23 9.18 8.49
N GLU A 285 6.11 9.34 9.80
CA GLU A 285 4.87 9.68 10.48
C GLU A 285 5.04 10.71 11.63
N GLU A 286 6.27 11.01 12.06
CA GLU A 286 6.50 11.76 13.31
C GLU A 286 6.85 13.24 13.09
N ALA A 287 7.07 13.66 11.83
CA ALA A 287 7.31 15.06 11.51
C ALA A 287 6.01 15.88 11.62
N ALA A 288 6.05 16.98 12.36
CA ALA A 288 4.93 17.91 12.50
C ALA A 288 4.51 18.51 11.13
N GLY A 289 3.48 17.93 10.51
CA GLY A 289 3.03 18.29 9.17
C GLY A 289 3.29 17.23 8.10
N TYR A 290 3.54 15.98 8.49
CA TYR A 290 3.40 14.83 7.58
C TYR A 290 1.92 14.64 7.20
N ARG A 291 1.66 14.41 5.91
CA ARG A 291 0.36 14.05 5.37
C ARG A 291 0.56 12.98 4.30
N ASP A 292 0.08 11.77 4.55
CA ASP A 292 -0.22 10.83 3.48
C ASP A 292 -1.48 11.33 2.77
N THR A 293 -1.48 11.40 1.44
CA THR A 293 -2.67 11.83 0.69
C THR A 293 -3.72 10.71 0.61
N TYR A 294 -3.36 9.47 0.97
CA TYR A 294 -4.20 8.27 0.94
C TYR A 294 -4.83 7.98 -0.44
N ASP A 295 -4.28 8.56 -1.49
CA ASP A 295 -4.75 8.45 -2.88
C ASP A 295 -4.28 7.17 -3.57
N GLY A 296 -3.74 6.19 -2.83
CA GLY A 296 -3.21 4.93 -3.37
C GLY A 296 -1.98 5.09 -4.28
N THR A 297 -1.53 6.31 -4.57
CA THR A 297 -0.27 6.56 -5.30
C THR A 297 0.93 6.49 -4.36
N GLY A 298 0.70 6.58 -3.04
CA GLY A 298 1.75 6.72 -2.04
C GLY A 298 2.31 8.13 -1.99
N THR A 299 1.57 9.14 -2.45
CA THR A 299 2.01 10.53 -2.36
C THR A 299 1.97 10.99 -0.91
N VAL A 300 3.06 11.61 -0.47
CA VAL A 300 3.19 12.18 0.87
C VAL A 300 3.58 13.64 0.77
N GLN A 301 3.14 14.41 1.75
CA GLN A 301 3.53 15.80 1.94
C GLN A 301 4.21 15.95 3.29
N VAL A 302 5.35 16.63 3.31
CA VAL A 302 6.07 16.95 4.53
C VAL A 302 6.25 18.46 4.58
N ARG A 303 5.86 19.05 5.71
CA ARG A 303 6.01 20.49 5.94
C ARG A 303 7.20 20.79 6.84
N PHE A 304 8.00 21.76 6.46
CA PHE A 304 9.15 22.20 7.27
C PHE A 304 9.34 23.73 7.16
N PRO A 305 9.92 24.35 8.20
CA PRO A 305 10.36 25.73 8.12
C PRO A 305 11.57 25.83 7.17
N LEU A 306 11.61 26.84 6.30
CA LEU A 306 12.86 27.20 5.65
C LEU A 306 13.71 27.98 6.66
N ALA A 307 14.85 27.41 7.07
CA ALA A 307 15.84 28.13 7.88
C ALA A 307 16.50 29.21 7.01
N GLY A 308 16.13 30.47 7.23
CA GLY A 308 16.67 31.61 6.48
C GLY A 308 18.09 32.00 6.91
N VAL A 309 18.81 32.70 6.01
CA VAL A 309 19.89 33.62 6.36
C VAL A 309 19.37 35.04 6.12
N GLY A 310 19.15 35.83 7.18
CA GLY A 310 18.64 37.20 7.07
C GLY A 310 17.19 37.31 6.58
N GLU A 311 16.85 38.37 5.84
CA GLU A 311 15.47 38.71 5.41
C GLU A 311 14.99 37.97 4.15
N SER A 312 15.77 37.04 3.57
CA SER A 312 15.40 36.32 2.35
C SER A 312 15.48 34.79 2.50
N PRO A 313 14.38 34.05 2.27
CA PRO A 313 14.34 32.61 2.38
C PRO A 313 14.89 31.96 1.11
N PHE A 314 16.22 31.96 0.92
CA PHE A 314 16.85 31.20 -0.17
C PHE A 314 17.54 29.96 0.39
N GLY A 315 17.40 28.84 -0.34
CA GLY A 315 17.99 27.56 0.00
C GLY A 315 17.57 26.47 -0.98
N PHE A 316 18.17 25.31 -0.81
CA PHE A 316 17.95 24.10 -1.58
C PHE A 316 17.27 23.07 -0.72
N VAL A 317 16.44 22.25 -1.35
CA VAL A 317 15.75 21.14 -0.70
C VAL A 317 15.99 19.91 -1.55
N ARG A 318 16.30 18.78 -0.92
CA ARG A 318 16.31 17.47 -1.59
C ARG A 318 15.64 16.43 -0.71
N VAL A 319 15.14 15.39 -1.36
CA VAL A 319 14.66 14.17 -0.70
C VAL A 319 15.65 13.06 -1.04
N ARG A 320 16.15 12.36 -0.03
CA ARG A 320 17.19 11.34 -0.19
C ARG A 320 16.75 10.04 0.44
N ALA A 321 16.87 8.92 -0.29
CA ALA A 321 16.83 7.59 0.29
C ALA A 321 18.10 7.34 1.11
N VAL A 322 17.94 6.99 2.39
CA VAL A 322 19.07 6.76 3.30
C VAL A 322 19.31 5.26 3.43
N ARG A 323 20.58 4.88 3.43
CA ARG A 323 21.02 3.53 3.77
C ARG A 323 21.09 3.44 5.28
N ASP A 324 20.06 2.88 5.91
CA ASP A 324 20.12 2.64 7.34
C ASP A 324 20.69 1.24 7.59
N GLY A 325 21.83 1.16 8.26
CA GLY A 325 22.52 -0.11 8.56
C GLY A 325 21.77 -1.00 9.57
N ALA A 326 20.63 -0.53 10.08
CA ALA A 326 19.78 -1.22 11.06
C ALA A 326 18.47 -1.76 10.47
N VAL A 327 18.13 -1.46 9.20
CA VAL A 327 16.92 -2.01 8.57
C VAL A 327 17.25 -3.36 7.96
N SER A 328 17.16 -4.40 8.79
CA SER A 328 17.07 -5.80 8.36
C SER A 328 15.61 -6.16 8.10
N TRP A 329 15.34 -6.89 7.01
CA TRP A 329 14.00 -7.31 6.64
C TRP A 329 13.38 -8.32 7.60
#